data_AF-A0A926CFL3-F1
#
_entry.id   AF-A0A926CFL3-F1
#
_cell.length_a   1.000
_cell.length_b   1.000
_cell.length_c   1.000
_cell.angle_alpha   90.00
_cell.angle_beta   90.00
_cell.angle_gamma   90.00
#
_symmetry.space_group_name_H-M   'P 1'
#
loop_
_entity.id
_entity.type
_entity.pdbx_description
1 polymer ?
#
loop_
_entity_poly.entity_id
_entity_poly.type
_entity_poly.pdbx_seq_one_letter_code
_entity_poly.pdbx_strand_id
1 'polypeptide(L)' 'MDDMYREVILDHYKHPHNAGTLEHPDVSHEDNNPLCGDRIRI' A
#
# COMPACT_ATOMS: atom_id res chain seq x y z
N MET A 1 -18.00 8.85 12.38
CA MET A 1 -16.66 8.22 12.43
C MET A 1 -16.37 7.49 11.13
N ASP A 2 -17.29 6.68 10.60
CA ASP A 2 -17.11 5.97 9.31
C ASP A 2 -16.77 6.89 8.12
N ASP A 3 -17.41 8.05 8.00
CA ASP A 3 -17.17 8.95 6.86
C ASP A 3 -15.76 9.56 6.85
N MET A 4 -15.19 9.83 8.03
CA MET A 4 -13.84 10.39 8.16
C MET A 4 -12.77 9.38 7.69
N TYR A 5 -12.93 8.09 8.03
CA TYR A 5 -12.00 7.06 7.58
C TYR A 5 -12.12 6.78 6.08
N ARG A 6 -13.33 6.85 5.53
CA ARG A 6 -13.57 6.66 4.10
C ARG A 6 -12.80 7.66 3.25
N GLU A 7 -12.83 8.94 3.62
CA GLU A 7 -12.10 9.99 2.88
C GLU A 7 -10.60 9.76 2.90
N VAL A 8 -10.03 9.42 4.08
CA VAL A 8 -8.61 9.15 4.24
C VAL A 8 -8.17 7.91 3.44
N ILE A 9 -8.96 6.83 3.47
CA ILE A 9 -8.67 5.62 2.68
C ILE A 9 -8.68 5.94 1.18
N LEU A 10 -9.68 6.71 0.72
CA LEU A 10 -9.79 7.09 -0.69
C LEU A 10 -8.66 8.01 -1.14
N ASP A 11 -8.18 8.90 -0.26
CA ASP A 11 -7.03 9.76 -0.56
C ASP A 11 -5.76 8.95 -0.73
N HIS A 12 -5.43 8.05 0.21
CA HIS A 12 -4.25 7.18 0.10
C HIS A 12 -4.29 6.24 -1.11
N TYR A 13 -5.47 5.78 -1.51
CA TYR A 13 -5.64 4.99 -2.73
C TYR A 13 -5.32 5.82 -3.99
N LYS A 14 -5.74 7.09 -4.05
CA LYS A 14 -5.51 7.98 -5.18
C LYS A 14 -4.10 8.58 -5.20
N HIS A 15 -3.54 8.84 -4.03
CA HIS A 15 -2.26 9.48 -3.80
C HIS A 15 -1.40 8.59 -2.88
N PRO A 16 -0.89 7.46 -3.39
CA PRO A 16 -0.11 6.55 -2.56
C PRO A 16 1.21 7.20 -2.17
N HIS A 17 1.40 7.41 -0.87
CA HIS A 17 2.63 7.96 -0.34
C HIS A 17 3.76 6.92 -0.43
N ASN A 18 4.95 7.36 -0.85
CA ASN A 18 6.14 6.50 -0.96
C ASN A 18 6.00 5.33 -1.95
N ALA A 19 5.10 5.42 -2.94
CA ALA A 19 5.00 4.43 -3.99
C ALA A 19 6.31 4.38 -4.80
N GLY A 20 6.97 3.22 -4.81
CA GLY A 20 8.25 3.03 -5.48
C GLY A 20 9.11 1.99 -4.77
N THR A 21 10.40 1.99 -5.09
CA THR A 21 11.39 1.12 -4.45
C THR A 21 12.53 1.97 -3.92
N LEU A 22 13.04 1.61 -2.73
CA LEU A 22 14.27 2.19 -2.20
C LEU A 22 15.48 1.61 -2.94
N GLU A 23 16.50 2.44 -3.21
CA GLU A 23 17.72 2.01 -3.92
C GLU A 23 18.59 1.07 -3.06
N HIS A 24 18.66 1.32 -1.76
CA HIS A 24 19.47 0.58 -0.80
C HIS A 24 18.66 0.22 0.45
N PRO A 25 17.69 -0.70 0.36
CA PRO A 25 16.90 -1.11 1.51
C PRO A 25 17.70 -2.05 2.41
N ASP A 26 17.58 -1.87 3.73
CA ASP A 26 18.12 -2.84 4.70
C ASP A 26 17.40 -4.20 4.62
N VAL A 27 16.11 -4.17 4.26
CA VAL A 27 15.24 -5.35 4.09
C VAL A 27 14.28 -5.11 2.93
N SER A 28 14.02 -6.12 2.11
CA SER A 28 12.89 -6.13 1.16
C SER A 28 12.11 -7.43 1.26
N HIS A 29 10.79 -7.35 1.14
CA HIS A 29 9.88 -8.48 1.24
C HIS A 29 8.73 -8.35 0.24
N GLU A 30 8.24 -9.47 -0.26
CA GLU A 30 7.08 -9.55 -1.15
C GLU A 30 6.10 -10.58 -0.60
N ASP A 31 4.82 -10.22 -0.62
CA ASP A 31 3.72 -11.11 -0.22
C ASP A 31 2.53 -10.95 -1.17
N ASN A 32 1.66 -11.97 -1.19
CA ASN A 32 0.49 -12.00 -2.06
C ASN A 32 -0.74 -12.58 -1.36
N ASN A 33 -1.91 -11.96 -1.60
CA ASN A 33 -3.20 -12.50 -1.18
C ASN A 33 -3.90 -13.20 -2.37
N PRO A 34 -3.91 -14.54 -2.45
CA PRO A 34 -4.46 -15.27 -3.60
C PRO A 34 -5.98 -15.21 -3.74
N LEU A 35 -6.71 -14.77 -2.70
CA LEU A 35 -8.17 -14.68 -2.73
C LEU A 35 -8.67 -13.49 -3.55
N CYS A 36 -7.91 -12.38 -3.54
CA CYS A 36 -8.22 -11.15 -4.27
C CYS A 36 -7.23 -10.85 -5.40
N GLY A 37 -6.04 -11.48 -5.39
CA GLY A 37 -4.99 -11.24 -6.36
C GLY A 37 -4.04 -10.09 -6.00
N ASP A 38 -4.17 -9.51 -4.81
CA ASP A 38 -3.30 -8.42 -4.36
C ASP A 38 -1.85 -8.90 -4.20
N ARG A 39 -0.92 -8.04 -4.60
CA ARG A 39 0.53 -8.24 -4.46
C ARG A 39 1.14 -6.98 -3.86
N ILE A 40 1.95 -7.14 -2.83
CA ILE A 40 2.57 -6.03 -2.11
C ILE A 40 4.06 -6.31 -1.96
N ARG A 41 4.87 -5.26 -2.16
CA ARG A 41 6.30 -5.25 -1.88
C ARG A 41 6.62 -4.14 -0.91
N ILE A 42 7.49 -4.43 0.05
CA ILE A 42 8.04 -3.49 1.02
C ILE A 42 9.58 -3.58 0.97
#